data_AF-A0A7X7LIV6-F1
#
_entry.id   AF-A0A7X7LIV6-F1
#
_cell.length_a   1.000
_cell.length_b   1.000
_cell.length_c   1.000
_cell.angle_alpha   90.00
_cell.angle_beta   90.00
_cell.angle_gamma   90.00
#
_symmetry.space_group_name_H-M   'P 1'
#
loop_
_entity.id
_entity.type
_entity.pdbx_description
1 polymer ?
#
loop_
_entity_poly.entity_id
_entity_poly.type
_entity_poly.pdbx_seq_one_letter_code
_entity_poly.pdbx_strand_id
1 'polypeptide(L)'
;MKTYKIVHESKGVANKHIAKIKERGGNVKQSIKEGKILLEYSFDDNKIEDLIEATKIYINKKGYPLSHIYQDKNCWRSTKTTDELKKEVGMPISTELIYKKPNIVMPQYVKWDIAEYGRDILDKIKNIKITKIPISKIEFSQEFVFSKPLQKKLSNNDFVPLFKFEGKYYLNDGNHYVASMFLNGNNFINAKVIDVAS
;
A
#
# COMPACT_ATOMS: atom_id res chain seq x y z
N MET A 1 -9.66 7.25 -18.53
CA MET A 1 -8.93 8.32 -17.84
C MET A 1 -9.88 9.11 -16.93
N LYS A 2 -9.73 8.96 -15.61
CA LYS A 2 -10.60 9.64 -14.62
C LYS A 2 -10.12 11.07 -14.41
N THR A 3 -11.03 12.04 -14.55
CA THR A 3 -10.74 13.46 -14.33
C THR A 3 -11.09 13.85 -12.90
N TYR A 4 -10.16 14.54 -12.24
CA TYR A 4 -10.29 15.06 -10.88
C TYR A 4 -10.42 16.58 -10.95
N LYS A 5 -11.13 17.16 -9.98
CA LYS A 5 -11.36 18.61 -9.88
C LYS A 5 -11.00 19.10 -8.49
N ILE A 6 -10.26 20.20 -8.40
CA ILE A 6 -9.93 20.85 -7.12
C ILE A 6 -9.94 22.37 -7.29
N VAL A 7 -10.43 23.07 -6.27
CA VAL A 7 -10.48 24.54 -6.25
C VAL A 7 -9.46 25.09 -5.27
N HIS A 8 -8.77 26.17 -5.64
CA HIS A 8 -7.77 26.85 -4.83
C HIS A 8 -8.09 28.34 -4.72
N GLU A 9 -7.95 28.87 -3.50
CA GLU A 9 -8.13 30.31 -3.18
C GLU A 9 -6.95 31.18 -3.66
N SER A 10 -5.81 30.57 -4.01
CA SER A 10 -4.58 31.30 -4.32
C SER A 10 -3.83 30.70 -5.50
N LYS A 11 -3.32 31.58 -6.37
CA LYS A 11 -2.49 31.25 -7.53
C LYS A 11 -1.16 30.61 -7.15
N GLY A 12 -0.56 31.03 -6.02
CA GLY A 12 0.68 30.43 -5.54
C GLY A 12 0.53 28.97 -5.16
N VAL A 13 -0.59 28.61 -4.52
CA VAL A 13 -0.89 27.22 -4.13
C VAL A 13 -1.25 26.39 -5.35
N ALA A 14 -2.07 26.93 -6.26
CA ALA A 14 -2.42 26.26 -7.52
C ALA A 14 -1.18 25.94 -8.37
N ASN A 15 -0.23 26.87 -8.50
CA ASN A 15 0.99 26.66 -9.27
C ASN A 15 1.90 25.57 -8.68
N LYS A 16 2.05 25.50 -7.35
CA LYS A 16 2.76 24.39 -6.70
C LYS A 16 2.06 23.05 -6.95
N HIS A 17 0.74 23.03 -7.02
CA HIS A 17 -0.02 21.82 -7.32
C HIS A 17 0.12 21.40 -8.79
N ILE A 18 0.04 22.35 -9.72
CA ILE A 18 0.27 22.12 -11.16
C ILE A 18 1.66 21.55 -11.41
N ALA A 19 2.70 22.12 -10.78
CA ALA A 19 4.07 21.62 -10.90
C ALA A 19 4.17 20.16 -10.48
N LYS A 20 3.56 19.79 -9.33
CA LYS A 20 3.51 18.41 -8.85
C LYS A 20 2.69 17.48 -9.75
N ILE A 21 1.65 17.98 -10.41
CA ILE A 21 0.84 17.18 -11.35
C ILE A 21 1.66 16.90 -12.63
N LYS A 22 2.32 17.93 -13.18
CA LYS A 22 3.16 17.81 -14.38
C LYS A 22 4.41 16.96 -14.14
N GLU A 23 5.06 17.10 -12.98
CA GLU A 23 6.20 16.25 -12.56
C GLU A 23 5.81 14.76 -12.50
N ARG A 24 4.54 14.48 -12.23
CA ARG A 24 3.98 13.12 -12.14
C ARG A 24 3.32 12.67 -13.45
N GLY A 25 3.65 13.29 -14.58
CA GLY A 25 3.12 12.92 -15.90
C GLY A 25 1.62 13.19 -16.09
N GLY A 26 1.00 13.96 -15.20
CA GLY A 26 -0.43 14.26 -15.27
C GLY A 26 -0.74 15.42 -16.21
N ASN A 27 -1.86 15.32 -16.89
CA ASN A 27 -2.44 16.42 -17.66
C ASN A 27 -3.26 17.31 -16.72
N VAL A 28 -3.08 18.62 -16.81
CA VAL A 28 -3.80 19.59 -15.96
C VAL A 28 -4.24 20.79 -16.77
N LYS A 29 -5.52 21.12 -16.65
CA LYS A 29 -6.16 22.32 -17.17
C LYS A 29 -6.53 23.24 -16.03
N GLN A 30 -6.21 24.51 -16.15
CA GLN A 30 -6.56 25.55 -15.18
C GLN A 30 -7.66 26.44 -15.75
N SER A 31 -8.63 26.81 -14.91
CA SER A 31 -9.65 27.82 -15.21
C SER A 31 -10.00 28.64 -13.96
N ILE A 32 -10.82 29.69 -14.13
CA ILE A 32 -11.37 30.47 -13.02
C ILE A 32 -12.86 30.14 -12.89
N LYS A 33 -13.31 29.85 -11.66
CA LYS A 33 -14.72 29.65 -11.32
C LYS A 33 -15.03 30.41 -10.04
N GLU A 34 -16.00 31.33 -10.11
CA GLU A 34 -16.47 32.12 -8.95
C GLU A 34 -15.32 32.84 -8.20
N GLY A 35 -14.37 33.41 -8.95
CA GLY A 35 -13.21 34.10 -8.39
C GLY A 35 -12.09 33.18 -7.85
N LYS A 36 -12.29 31.86 -7.86
CA LYS A 36 -11.31 30.86 -7.41
C LYS A 36 -10.68 30.11 -8.58
N ILE A 37 -9.52 29.51 -8.35
CA ILE A 37 -8.80 28.77 -9.39
C ILE A 37 -9.24 27.31 -9.36
N LEU A 38 -9.86 26.84 -10.45
CA LEU A 38 -10.23 25.45 -10.65
C LEU A 38 -9.13 24.73 -11.44
N LEU A 39 -8.65 23.61 -10.91
CA LEU A 39 -7.78 22.69 -11.64
C LEU A 39 -8.57 21.43 -11.98
N GLU A 40 -8.60 21.08 -13.25
CA GLU A 40 -9.10 19.80 -13.76
C GLU A 40 -7.92 18.99 -14.25
N TYR A 41 -7.67 17.82 -13.68
CA TYR A 41 -6.49 17.03 -14.00
C TYR A 41 -6.77 15.54 -14.11
N SER A 42 -5.92 14.87 -14.86
CA SER A 42 -6.04 13.45 -15.15
C SER A 42 -4.65 12.82 -15.22
N PHE A 43 -4.57 11.56 -14.83
CA PHE A 43 -3.39 10.73 -14.98
C PHE A 43 -3.78 9.55 -15.86
N ASP A 44 -2.88 9.13 -16.75
CA ASP A 44 -3.09 7.90 -17.49
C ASP A 44 -3.08 6.71 -16.53
N ASP A 45 -4.02 5.79 -16.75
CA ASP A 45 -4.25 4.66 -15.85
C ASP A 45 -3.20 3.56 -16.10
N ASN A 46 -1.95 3.79 -15.66
CA ASN A 46 -0.93 2.76 -15.44
C ASN A 46 -0.16 3.03 -14.12
N LYS A 47 -0.91 3.20 -13.02
CA LYS A 47 -0.36 3.49 -11.68
C LYS A 47 0.70 2.51 -11.18
N ILE A 48 0.68 1.27 -11.69
CA ILE A 48 1.64 0.23 -11.28
C ILE A 48 3.00 0.48 -11.94
N GLU A 49 3.05 0.93 -13.18
CA GLU A 49 4.32 1.15 -13.90
C GLU A 49 5.09 2.34 -13.32
N ASP A 50 4.40 3.43 -13.00
CA ASP A 50 4.99 4.59 -12.32
C ASP A 50 5.52 4.21 -10.92
N LEU A 51 4.77 3.40 -10.18
CA LEU A 51 5.19 2.91 -8.86
C LEU A 51 6.40 1.98 -8.95
N ILE A 52 6.50 1.16 -10.00
CA ILE A 52 7.66 0.32 -10.26
C ILE A 52 8.89 1.18 -10.51
N GLU A 53 8.79 2.22 -11.35
CA GLU A 53 9.92 3.08 -11.66
C GLU A 53 10.38 3.89 -10.45
N ALA A 54 9.44 4.49 -9.71
CA ALA A 54 9.73 5.17 -8.46
C ALA A 54 10.37 4.24 -7.42
N THR A 55 9.96 2.96 -7.39
CA THR A 55 10.54 1.95 -6.49
C THR A 55 11.99 1.63 -6.87
N LYS A 56 12.34 1.54 -8.15
CA LYS A 56 13.75 1.36 -8.57
C LYS A 56 14.63 2.50 -8.08
N ILE A 57 14.17 3.74 -8.24
CA ILE A 57 14.89 4.93 -7.77
C ILE A 57 15.05 4.89 -6.25
N TYR A 58 13.97 4.55 -5.52
CA TYR A 58 14.01 4.41 -4.06
C TYR A 58 15.03 3.37 -3.58
N ILE A 59 15.03 2.19 -4.21
CA ILE A 59 15.94 1.08 -3.91
C ILE A 59 17.39 1.49 -4.15
N ASN A 60 17.68 2.09 -5.32
CA ASN A 60 19.01 2.58 -5.67
C ASN A 60 19.52 3.62 -4.66
N LYS A 61 18.66 4.56 -4.25
CA LYS A 61 19.01 5.59 -3.27
C LYS A 61 19.29 5.01 -1.88
N LYS A 62 18.59 3.94 -1.50
CA LYS A 62 18.79 3.24 -0.22
C LYS A 62 19.97 2.25 -0.26
N GLY A 63 20.58 2.03 -1.42
CA GLY A 63 21.68 1.09 -1.58
C GLY A 63 21.27 -0.38 -1.52
N TYR A 64 19.98 -0.70 -1.63
CA TYR A 64 19.51 -2.08 -1.65
C TYR A 64 19.67 -2.66 -3.07
N PRO A 65 20.32 -3.82 -3.26
CA PRO A 65 20.27 -4.48 -4.55
C PRO A 65 18.89 -5.11 -4.75
N LEU A 66 18.29 -4.98 -5.94
CA LEU A 66 17.00 -5.61 -6.26
C LEU A 66 17.00 -7.12 -5.97
N SER A 67 18.14 -7.79 -6.17
CA SER A 67 18.32 -9.22 -5.86
C SER A 67 18.09 -9.56 -4.39
N HIS A 68 18.47 -8.67 -3.47
CA HIS A 68 18.30 -8.90 -2.04
C HIS A 68 16.81 -8.94 -1.67
N ILE A 69 15.98 -8.10 -2.29
CA ILE A 69 14.53 -8.06 -2.00
C ILE A 69 13.83 -9.39 -2.33
N TYR A 70 14.29 -10.09 -3.37
CA TYR A 70 13.77 -11.42 -3.73
C TYR A 70 14.32 -12.55 -2.85
N GLN A 71 15.40 -12.30 -2.11
CA GLN A 71 16.05 -13.29 -1.25
C GLN A 71 15.58 -13.18 0.21
N ASP A 72 15.21 -11.98 0.68
CA ASP A 72 15.32 -11.64 2.11
C ASP A 72 14.15 -12.03 3.02
N LYS A 73 12.93 -12.37 2.54
CA LYS A 73 11.80 -12.49 3.50
C LYS A 73 10.94 -13.77 3.51
N ASN A 74 11.12 -14.74 2.61
CA ASN A 74 10.47 -16.07 2.72
C ASN A 74 11.11 -17.19 1.87
N CYS A 75 12.26 -16.94 1.23
CA CYS A 75 12.82 -17.84 0.22
C CYS A 75 13.78 -18.90 0.76
N TRP A 76 14.03 -18.96 2.07
CA TRP A 76 14.89 -20.00 2.68
C TRP A 76 14.41 -21.44 2.42
N ARG A 77 13.19 -21.62 1.88
CA ARG A 77 12.62 -22.91 1.46
C ARG A 77 12.27 -23.00 -0.03
N SER A 78 12.53 -21.96 -0.82
CA SER A 78 12.23 -21.96 -2.25
C SER A 78 13.43 -22.44 -3.03
N THR A 79 13.28 -23.51 -3.81
CA THR A 79 14.30 -23.97 -4.78
C THR A 79 14.35 -23.09 -6.03
N LYS A 80 13.49 -22.05 -6.11
CA LYS A 80 13.40 -21.16 -7.26
C LYS A 80 14.50 -20.10 -7.23
N THR A 81 15.12 -19.89 -8.38
CA THR A 81 16.05 -18.81 -8.64
C THR A 81 15.37 -17.44 -8.54
N THR A 82 16.17 -16.39 -8.32
CA THR A 82 15.68 -15.00 -8.31
C THR A 82 14.93 -14.64 -9.60
N ASP A 83 15.35 -15.17 -10.75
CA ASP A 83 14.69 -14.87 -12.04
C ASP A 83 13.36 -15.61 -12.22
N GLU A 84 13.24 -16.82 -11.69
CA GLU A 84 11.95 -17.52 -11.61
C GLU A 84 10.96 -16.76 -10.70
N LEU A 85 11.43 -16.27 -9.55
CA LEU A 85 10.60 -15.45 -8.65
C LEU A 85 10.16 -14.14 -9.32
N LYS A 86 11.07 -13.42 -9.99
CA LYS A 86 10.71 -12.21 -10.76
C LYS A 86 9.62 -12.50 -11.79
N LYS A 87 9.72 -13.62 -12.50
CA LYS A 87 8.72 -14.03 -13.49
C LYS A 87 7.39 -14.40 -12.83
N GLU A 88 7.40 -14.96 -11.62
CA GLU A 88 6.18 -15.39 -10.94
C GLU A 88 5.41 -14.22 -10.29
N VAL A 89 6.10 -13.42 -9.48
CA VAL A 89 5.45 -12.39 -8.65
C VAL A 89 5.58 -10.97 -9.22
N GLY A 90 6.48 -10.75 -10.17
CA GLY A 90 6.74 -9.44 -10.74
C GLY A 90 7.70 -8.60 -9.91
N MET A 91 7.73 -7.29 -10.18
CA MET A 91 8.63 -6.33 -9.53
C MET A 91 8.17 -6.00 -8.11
N PRO A 92 9.08 -5.83 -7.14
CA PRO A 92 8.72 -5.26 -5.85
C PRO A 92 8.30 -3.80 -6.02
N ILE A 93 7.35 -3.38 -5.20
CA ILE A 93 6.82 -2.03 -5.10
C ILE A 93 6.83 -1.65 -3.62
N SER A 94 7.42 -0.49 -3.30
CA SER A 94 7.49 0.00 -1.93
C SER A 94 6.11 0.32 -1.37
N THR A 95 5.81 -0.20 -0.19
CA THR A 95 4.58 0.12 0.55
C THR A 95 4.55 1.59 1.00
N GLU A 96 5.71 2.21 1.27
CA GLU A 96 5.77 3.64 1.60
C GLU A 96 5.34 4.51 0.42
N LEU A 97 5.68 4.09 -0.80
CA LEU A 97 5.27 4.79 -2.02
C LEU A 97 3.77 4.61 -2.30
N ILE A 98 3.23 3.40 -2.06
CA ILE A 98 1.81 3.11 -2.22
C ILE A 98 0.98 3.96 -1.23
N TYR A 99 1.28 3.87 0.06
CA TYR A 99 0.46 4.47 1.12
C TYR A 99 0.87 5.89 1.49
N LYS A 100 2.01 6.38 0.97
CA LYS A 100 2.59 7.71 1.25
C LYS A 100 2.83 7.94 2.74
N LYS A 101 3.23 6.89 3.45
CA LYS A 101 3.56 6.92 4.87
C LYS A 101 4.72 5.95 5.16
N PRO A 102 5.55 6.22 6.18
CA PRO A 102 6.66 5.35 6.51
C PRO A 102 6.18 3.98 6.98
N ASN A 103 6.99 2.95 6.73
CA ASN A 103 6.79 1.66 7.37
C ASN A 103 7.07 1.77 8.86
N ILE A 104 6.28 1.07 9.66
CA ILE A 104 6.44 1.05 11.11
C ILE A 104 6.86 -0.35 11.51
N VAL A 105 7.94 -0.43 12.28
CA VAL A 105 8.37 -1.69 12.88
C VAL A 105 7.27 -2.16 13.83
N MET A 106 6.73 -3.35 13.56
CA MET A 106 5.79 -3.99 14.46
C MET A 106 6.47 -4.26 15.81
N PRO A 107 5.87 -3.85 16.95
CA PRO A 107 6.44 -4.11 18.27
C PRO A 107 6.74 -5.60 18.48
N GLN A 108 7.83 -5.91 19.18
CA GLN A 108 8.30 -7.29 19.33
C GLN A 108 7.27 -8.19 20.03
N TYR A 109 6.54 -7.65 21.00
CA TYR A 109 5.46 -8.34 21.71
C TYR A 109 4.32 -8.76 20.76
N VAL A 110 3.91 -7.87 19.85
CA VAL A 110 2.91 -8.20 18.83
C VAL A 110 3.41 -9.32 17.92
N LYS A 111 4.70 -9.32 17.55
CA LYS A 111 5.29 -10.41 16.75
C LYS A 111 5.31 -11.74 17.50
N TRP A 112 5.61 -11.72 18.81
CA TRP A 112 5.60 -12.93 19.64
C TRP A 112 4.20 -13.48 19.78
N ASP A 113 3.21 -12.64 20.08
CA ASP A 113 1.80 -13.03 20.11
C ASP A 113 1.40 -13.66 18.78
N ILE A 114 1.74 -13.06 17.64
CA ILE A 114 1.45 -13.65 16.32
C ILE A 114 2.10 -15.02 16.14
N ALA A 115 3.36 -15.18 16.55
CA ALA A 115 4.10 -16.43 16.40
C ALA A 115 3.56 -17.54 17.32
N GLU A 116 3.21 -17.19 18.55
CA GLU A 116 2.66 -18.08 19.57
C GLU A 116 1.23 -18.50 19.20
N TYR A 117 0.43 -17.57 18.69
CA TYR A 117 -0.92 -17.84 18.23
C TYR A 117 -0.98 -18.42 16.80
N GLY A 118 0.12 -18.77 16.14
CA GLY A 118 0.09 -19.22 14.73
C GLY A 118 -0.90 -20.36 14.42
N ARG A 119 -1.19 -21.24 15.38
CA ARG A 119 -2.27 -22.26 15.28
C ARG A 119 -3.61 -21.79 15.85
N ASP A 120 -3.61 -21.07 16.97
CA ASP A 120 -4.85 -20.65 17.67
C ASP A 120 -5.52 -19.40 17.06
N ILE A 121 -4.78 -18.58 16.29
CA ILE A 121 -5.30 -17.41 15.57
C ILE A 121 -6.42 -17.84 14.62
N LEU A 122 -6.27 -18.96 13.93
CA LEU A 122 -7.26 -19.43 12.97
C LEU A 122 -8.60 -19.74 13.64
N ASP A 123 -8.58 -20.27 14.86
CA ASP A 123 -9.80 -20.52 15.63
C ASP A 123 -10.34 -19.25 16.29
N LYS A 124 -9.46 -18.37 16.80
CA LYS A 124 -9.86 -17.06 17.32
C LYS A 124 -10.53 -16.20 16.25
N ILE A 125 -10.02 -16.18 15.01
CA ILE A 125 -10.61 -15.37 13.93
C ILE A 125 -11.95 -15.90 13.44
N LYS A 126 -12.28 -17.20 13.56
CA LYS A 126 -13.55 -17.74 13.04
C LYS A 126 -14.75 -16.96 13.59
N ASN A 127 -14.75 -16.66 14.89
CA ASN A 127 -15.86 -16.02 15.58
C ASN A 127 -15.78 -14.49 15.66
N ILE A 128 -14.68 -13.88 15.20
CA ILE A 128 -14.54 -12.42 15.18
C ILE A 128 -15.39 -11.83 14.06
N LYS A 129 -16.22 -10.84 14.41
CA LYS A 129 -17.03 -10.08 13.45
C LYS A 129 -16.13 -9.25 12.53
N ILE A 130 -16.46 -9.27 11.24
CA ILE A 130 -15.79 -8.41 10.26
C ILE A 130 -16.15 -6.95 10.53
N THR A 131 -15.13 -6.10 10.59
CA THR A 131 -15.23 -4.65 10.79
C THR A 131 -14.57 -3.93 9.62
N LYS A 132 -15.13 -2.79 9.19
CA LYS A 132 -14.50 -1.93 8.18
C LYS A 132 -13.49 -1.00 8.83
N ILE A 133 -12.23 -1.14 8.45
CA ILE A 133 -11.12 -0.33 8.97
C ILE A 133 -10.61 0.60 7.87
N PRO A 134 -10.47 1.92 8.12
CA PRO A 134 -9.82 2.82 7.17
C PRO A 134 -8.37 2.39 6.92
N ILE A 135 -7.96 2.28 5.66
CA ILE A 135 -6.60 1.86 5.30
C ILE A 135 -5.55 2.83 5.88
N SER A 136 -5.89 4.11 6.02
CA SER A 136 -5.03 5.12 6.64
C SER A 136 -4.66 4.82 8.10
N LYS A 137 -5.45 4.02 8.82
CA LYS A 137 -5.21 3.63 10.22
C LYS A 137 -4.39 2.34 10.39
N ILE A 138 -4.05 1.67 9.29
CA ILE A 138 -3.34 0.38 9.32
C ILE A 138 -1.85 0.61 9.21
N GLU A 139 -1.08 0.16 10.19
CA GLU A 139 0.38 0.18 10.17
C GLU A 139 0.95 -1.02 9.41
N PHE A 140 1.87 -0.71 8.51
CA PHE A 140 2.52 -1.66 7.61
C PHE A 140 3.97 -1.85 8.07
N SER A 141 4.33 -3.10 8.36
CA SER A 141 5.72 -3.49 8.66
C SER A 141 6.45 -4.08 7.47
N GLN A 142 5.73 -4.50 6.43
CA GLN A 142 6.31 -5.05 5.21
C GLN A 142 6.70 -3.92 4.27
N GLU A 143 7.97 -3.89 3.86
CA GLU A 143 8.52 -2.81 3.04
C GLU A 143 8.12 -2.87 1.56
N PHE A 144 7.85 -4.07 1.06
CA PHE A 144 7.60 -4.30 -0.37
C PHE A 144 6.43 -5.27 -0.58
N VAL A 145 5.62 -4.98 -1.59
CA VAL A 145 4.65 -5.91 -2.20
C VAL A 145 5.01 -6.12 -3.66
N PHE A 146 4.59 -7.22 -4.28
CA PHE A 146 4.94 -7.53 -5.67
C PHE A 146 3.84 -7.13 -6.65
N SER A 147 4.24 -6.71 -7.85
CA SER A 147 3.37 -6.07 -8.82
C SER A 147 2.27 -6.97 -9.41
N LYS A 148 2.55 -8.25 -9.67
CA LYS A 148 1.55 -9.15 -10.29
C LYS A 148 0.36 -9.44 -9.38
N PRO A 149 0.54 -9.75 -8.08
CA PRO A 149 -0.60 -9.87 -7.16
C PRO A 149 -1.53 -8.66 -7.13
N LEU A 150 -1.02 -7.44 -7.36
CA LEU A 150 -1.84 -6.22 -7.32
C LEU A 150 -2.82 -6.10 -8.48
N GLN A 151 -2.53 -6.76 -9.60
CA GLN A 151 -3.34 -6.77 -10.80
C GLN A 151 -4.53 -7.74 -10.72
N LYS A 152 -4.58 -8.62 -9.70
CA LYS A 152 -5.69 -9.55 -9.53
C LYS A 152 -6.96 -8.80 -9.13
N LYS A 153 -8.07 -9.14 -9.78
CA LYS A 153 -9.40 -8.65 -9.39
C LYS A 153 -9.75 -9.25 -8.02
N LEU A 154 -10.03 -8.39 -7.05
CA LEU A 154 -10.33 -8.80 -5.68
C LEU A 154 -11.83 -8.87 -5.43
N SER A 155 -12.22 -9.76 -4.51
CA SER A 155 -13.57 -9.81 -3.96
C SER A 155 -13.69 -8.82 -2.82
N ASN A 156 -14.81 -8.09 -2.78
CA ASN A 156 -15.14 -7.20 -1.66
C ASN A 156 -15.57 -7.95 -0.40
N ASN A 157 -15.68 -9.29 -0.45
CA ASN A 157 -16.05 -10.12 0.70
C ASN A 157 -14.85 -10.68 1.45
N ASP A 158 -13.64 -10.53 0.91
CA ASP A 158 -12.42 -10.97 1.58
C ASP A 158 -12.14 -10.08 2.80
N PHE A 159 -11.40 -10.61 3.77
CA PHE A 159 -10.98 -9.88 4.96
C PHE A 159 -9.50 -10.13 5.26
N VAL A 160 -8.90 -9.22 6.03
CA VAL A 160 -7.54 -9.39 6.58
C VAL A 160 -7.56 -9.47 8.10
N PRO A 161 -6.71 -10.30 8.73
CA PRO A 161 -6.48 -10.21 10.16
C PRO A 161 -5.67 -8.94 10.47
N LEU A 162 -6.12 -8.16 11.45
CA LEU A 162 -5.40 -7.01 11.99
C LEU A 162 -5.16 -7.21 13.48
N PHE A 163 -3.96 -6.89 13.95
CA PHE A 163 -3.59 -6.97 15.35
C PHE A 163 -3.67 -5.58 15.96
N LYS A 164 -4.51 -5.40 16.98
CA LYS A 164 -4.70 -4.12 17.64
C LYS A 164 -3.89 -4.07 18.93
N PHE A 165 -2.96 -3.12 19.00
CA PHE A 165 -2.09 -2.87 20.14
C PHE A 165 -2.01 -1.36 20.37
N GLU A 166 -2.23 -0.91 21.61
CA GLU A 166 -2.19 0.52 21.99
C GLU A 166 -3.00 1.44 21.05
N GLY A 167 -4.17 0.97 20.59
CA GLY A 167 -5.04 1.72 19.69
C GLY A 167 -4.58 1.81 18.23
N LYS A 168 -3.47 1.16 17.86
CA LYS A 168 -2.98 1.04 16.48
C LYS A 168 -3.31 -0.33 15.89
N TYR A 169 -3.50 -0.39 14.57
CA TYR A 169 -3.78 -1.63 13.85
C TYR A 169 -2.55 -2.06 13.06
N TYR A 170 -2.04 -3.26 13.31
CA TYR A 170 -0.88 -3.80 12.64
C TYR A 170 -1.29 -4.90 11.66
N LEU A 171 -0.79 -4.81 10.42
CA LEU A 171 -0.98 -5.82 9.40
C LEU A 171 0.22 -6.78 9.38
N ASN A 172 -0.02 -8.05 9.70
CA ASN A 172 1.01 -9.09 9.60
C ASN A 172 1.05 -9.73 8.21
N ASP A 173 -0.12 -10.15 7.72
CA ASP A 173 -0.29 -10.78 6.41
C ASP A 173 -1.46 -10.15 5.65
N GLY A 174 -1.46 -10.26 4.32
CA GLY A 174 -2.45 -9.64 3.44
C GLY A 174 -2.01 -8.30 2.84
N ASN A 175 -0.73 -7.94 2.92
CA ASN A 175 -0.19 -6.68 2.38
C ASN A 175 -0.54 -6.46 0.89
N HIS A 176 -0.46 -7.50 0.05
CA HIS A 176 -0.85 -7.42 -1.36
C HIS A 176 -2.34 -7.12 -1.55
N TYR A 177 -3.19 -7.72 -0.73
CA TYR A 177 -4.64 -7.49 -0.78
C TYR A 177 -4.98 -6.05 -0.41
N VAL A 178 -4.44 -5.56 0.71
CA VAL A 178 -4.67 -4.17 1.16
C VAL A 178 -4.11 -3.17 0.16
N ALA A 179 -2.93 -3.43 -0.42
CA ALA A 179 -2.34 -2.59 -1.46
C ALA A 179 -3.20 -2.54 -2.72
N SER A 180 -3.68 -3.67 -3.20
CA SER A 180 -4.56 -3.72 -4.38
C SER A 180 -5.89 -3.01 -4.13
N MET A 181 -6.51 -3.23 -2.96
CA MET A 181 -7.73 -2.51 -2.57
C MET A 181 -7.53 -0.99 -2.57
N PHE A 182 -6.43 -0.52 -2.00
CA PHE A 182 -6.06 0.90 -1.97
C PHE A 182 -5.84 1.47 -3.37
N LEU A 183 -5.07 0.78 -4.23
CA LEU A 183 -4.79 1.23 -5.60
C LEU A 183 -6.05 1.29 -6.47
N ASN A 184 -7.02 0.42 -6.21
CA ASN A 184 -8.35 0.42 -6.82
C ASN A 184 -9.29 1.51 -6.26
N GLY A 185 -8.79 2.37 -5.36
CA GLY A 185 -9.52 3.52 -4.83
C GLY A 185 -10.40 3.21 -3.63
N ASN A 186 -10.28 2.03 -3.01
CA ASN A 186 -10.94 1.75 -1.75
C ASN A 186 -10.19 2.42 -0.61
N ASN A 187 -10.92 3.10 0.27
CA ASN A 187 -10.35 3.74 1.46
C ASN A 187 -10.49 2.88 2.73
N PHE A 188 -11.20 1.75 2.63
CA PHE A 188 -11.52 0.86 3.73
C PHE A 188 -11.22 -0.58 3.35
N ILE A 189 -10.91 -1.39 4.36
CA ILE A 189 -10.75 -2.82 4.25
C ILE A 189 -11.69 -3.53 5.22
N ASN A 190 -12.20 -4.70 4.83
CA ASN A 190 -12.81 -5.61 5.78
C ASN A 190 -11.70 -6.28 6.59
N ALA A 191 -11.81 -6.25 7.91
CA ALA A 191 -10.83 -6.83 8.81
C ALA A 191 -11.47 -7.59 9.96
N LYS A 192 -10.78 -8.63 10.42
CA LYS A 192 -11.03 -9.25 11.73
C LYS A 192 -9.94 -8.76 12.66
N VAL A 193 -10.35 -8.01 13.68
CA VAL A 193 -9.42 -7.35 14.61
C VAL A 193 -9.19 -8.26 15.82
N ILE A 194 -7.92 -8.55 16.08
CA ILE A 194 -7.45 -9.33 17.21
C ILE A 194 -6.80 -8.34 18.18
N ASP A 195 -7.38 -8.15 19.35
CA ASP A 195 -6.72 -7.39 20.40
C ASP A 195 -5.59 -8.23 20.99
N VAL A 196 -4.37 -7.71 20.92
CA VAL A 196 -3.18 -8.29 21.56
C VAL A 196 -2.98 -7.61 22.90
N ALA A 197 -2.64 -8.38 23.93
CA ALA A 197 -2.53 -7.88 25.29
C ALA A 197 -1.41 -6.85 25.38
N SER A 198 -1.71 -5.73 26.05
CA SER A 198 -0.74 -4.69 26.41
C SER A 198 -0.03 -5.04 27.70
#